data_AF-A0A2V8DTB1-F1
#
_entry.id   AF-A0A2V8DTB1-F1
#
_cell.length_a   1.000
_cell.length_b   1.000
_cell.length_c   1.000
_cell.angle_alpha   90.00
_cell.angle_beta   90.00
_cell.angle_gamma   90.00
#
_symmetry.space_group_name_H-M   'P 1'
#
loop_
_entity.id
_entity.type
_entity.pdbx_description
1 polymer ?
#
loop_
_entity_poly.entity_id
_entity_poly.type
_entity_poly.pdbx_seq_one_letter_code
_entity_poly.pdbx_strand_id
1 'polypeptide(L)'
;MILPREVLDAVVAHARASMPAECCGLLIGRADRVVKSVRAKNLDESPNRFLIDPRDHIEALRQARSRGLDVVGFYHSHPHSEAHPSPSDVAEAFDSDHVHLIV
;
A
#
# COMPACT_ATOMS: atom_id res chain seq x y z
N MET A 1 4.00 -11.76 9.02
CA MET A 1 4.19 -10.28 9.00
C MET A 1 3.48 -9.65 10.20
N ILE A 2 4.09 -8.66 10.82
CA ILE A 2 3.61 -7.88 11.96
C ILE A 2 3.31 -6.46 11.46
N LEU A 3 2.04 -6.06 11.58
CA LEU A 3 1.58 -4.71 11.27
C LEU A 3 1.21 -3.99 12.57
N PRO A 4 2.01 -2.99 13.01
CA PRO A 4 1.67 -2.21 14.19
C PRO A 4 0.36 -1.44 14.01
N ARG A 5 -0.39 -1.29 15.11
CA ARG A 5 -1.69 -0.62 15.09
C ARG A 5 -1.62 0.81 14.53
N GLU A 6 -0.58 1.56 14.89
CA GLU A 6 -0.34 2.92 14.39
C GLU A 6 -0.21 2.98 12.86
N VAL A 7 0.42 1.97 12.25
CA VAL A 7 0.55 1.90 10.79
C VAL A 7 -0.79 1.58 10.16
N LEU A 8 -1.54 0.63 10.73
CA LEU A 8 -2.89 0.30 10.25
C LEU A 8 -3.81 1.53 10.34
N ASP A 9 -3.80 2.25 11.46
CA ASP A 9 -4.61 3.45 11.64
C ASP A 9 -4.23 4.55 10.63
N ALA A 10 -2.94 4.71 10.32
CA ALA A 10 -2.47 5.64 9.28
C ALA A 10 -2.95 5.26 7.88
N VAL A 11 -2.98 3.96 7.56
CA VAL A 11 -3.51 3.43 6.29
C VAL A 11 -5.02 3.65 6.22
N VAL A 12 -5.77 3.32 7.27
CA VAL A 12 -7.23 3.54 7.33
C VAL A 12 -7.57 5.04 7.25
N ALA A 13 -6.78 5.90 7.89
CA ALA A 13 -6.94 7.34 7.79
C ALA A 13 -6.68 7.86 6.36
N HIS A 14 -5.76 7.25 5.61
CA HIS A 14 -5.55 7.56 4.21
C HIS A 14 -6.77 7.14 3.37
N ALA A 15 -7.25 5.91 3.53
CA ALA A 15 -8.43 5.41 2.82
C ALA A 15 -9.65 6.31 3.02
N ARG A 16 -9.94 6.69 4.27
CA ARG A 16 -11.05 7.59 4.59
C ARG A 16 -10.92 8.97 3.96
N ALA A 17 -9.70 9.51 3.87
CA ALA A 17 -9.44 10.82 3.26
C ALA A 17 -9.52 10.79 1.73
N SER A 18 -9.34 9.62 1.12
CA SER A 18 -9.38 9.45 -0.35
C SER A 18 -10.77 9.10 -0.88
N MET A 19 -11.75 8.84 0.00
CA MET A 19 -13.14 8.61 -0.40
C MET A 19 -13.66 9.72 -1.34
N PRO A 20 -14.36 9.38 -2.44
CA PRO A 20 -14.85 8.05 -2.81
C PRO A 20 -13.88 7.20 -3.65
N ALA A 21 -12.66 7.67 -3.91
CA ALA A 21 -11.68 6.97 -4.74
C ALA A 21 -10.84 5.97 -3.91
N GLU A 22 -10.20 5.01 -4.60
CA GLU A 22 -9.20 4.16 -3.96
C GLU A 22 -7.92 4.94 -3.66
N CYS A 23 -7.36 4.70 -2.47
CA CYS A 23 -6.00 5.10 -2.14
C CYS A 23 -5.03 3.94 -2.36
N CYS A 24 -3.75 4.25 -2.53
CA CYS A 24 -2.69 3.26 -2.56
C CYS A 24 -1.41 3.76 -1.86
N GLY A 25 -0.51 2.84 -1.55
CA GLY A 25 0.80 3.20 -1.01
C GLY A 25 1.69 2.01 -0.72
N LEU A 26 2.81 2.31 -0.07
CA LEU A 26 3.87 1.34 0.24
C LEU A 26 3.97 1.11 1.74
N LEU A 27 4.32 -0.12 2.12
CA LEU A 27 4.64 -0.51 3.49
C LEU A 27 6.16 -0.62 3.61
N ILE A 28 6.73 0.18 4.51
CA ILE A 28 8.17 0.22 4.75
C ILE A 28 8.47 -0.51 6.04
N GLY A 29 9.44 -1.42 6.01
CA GLY A 29 9.72 -2.29 7.12
C GLY A 29 11.06 -2.99 7.02
N ARG A 30 11.23 -4.05 7.81
CA ARG A 30 12.36 -4.96 7.73
C ARG A 30 11.91 -6.35 8.12
N ALA A 31 12.35 -7.35 7.36
CA ALA A 31 11.97 -8.75 7.54
C ALA A 31 10.45 -8.90 7.65
N ASP A 32 9.96 -9.37 8.79
CA ASP A 32 8.55 -9.65 9.02
C ASP A 32 7.79 -8.49 9.68
N ARG A 33 8.35 -7.28 9.82
CA ARG A 33 7.70 -6.17 10.54
C ARG A 33 7.64 -4.88 9.74
N VAL A 34 6.42 -4.33 9.64
CA VAL A 34 6.19 -2.98 9.08
C VAL A 34 6.52 -1.92 10.13
N VAL A 35 7.17 -0.84 9.69
CA VAL A 35 7.58 0.29 10.51
C VAL A 35 6.77 1.55 10.20
N LYS A 36 6.43 1.79 8.92
CA LYS A 36 5.58 2.93 8.51
C LYS A 36 4.88 2.64 7.18
N SER A 37 3.77 3.32 6.93
CA SER A 37 3.20 3.43 5.59
C SER A 37 3.69 4.70 4.89
N VAL A 38 3.75 4.67 3.57
CA VAL A 38 3.98 5.83 2.70
C VAL A 38 2.80 5.92 1.75
N ARG A 39 2.17 7.08 1.68
CA ARG A 39 1.08 7.35 0.72
C ARG A 39 1.69 7.49 -0.66
N ALA A 40 1.05 6.89 -1.67
CA ALA A 40 1.40 7.11 -3.06
C ALA A 40 0.19 7.69 -3.80
N LYS A 41 0.46 8.43 -4.86
CA LYS A 41 -0.57 8.85 -5.80
C LYS A 41 -1.09 7.64 -6.56
N ASN A 42 -2.41 7.47 -6.54
CA ASN A 42 -3.10 6.58 -7.47
C ASN A 42 -3.17 7.29 -8.84
N LEU A 43 -2.53 6.69 -9.85
CA LEU A 43 -2.57 7.17 -11.24
C LEU A 43 -3.77 6.62 -12.02
N ASP A 44 -4.46 5.61 -11.49
CA ASP A 44 -5.71 5.14 -12.06
C ASP A 44 -6.86 5.99 -11.53
N GLU A 45 -7.66 6.54 -12.44
CA GLU A 45 -8.85 7.34 -12.09
C GLU A 45 -10.09 6.47 -11.92
N SER A 46 -9.99 5.16 -12.19
CA SER A 46 -11.07 4.20 -12.00
C SER A 46 -11.39 4.03 -10.51
N PRO A 47 -12.65 3.85 -10.14
CA PRO A 47 -13.07 3.77 -8.74
C PRO A 47 -12.70 2.45 -8.04
N ASN A 48 -12.14 1.49 -8.78
CA ASN A 48 -11.95 0.09 -8.37
C ASN A 48 -10.58 -0.48 -8.80
N ARG A 49 -9.61 0.40 -9.07
CA ARG A 49 -8.25 0.03 -9.42
C ARG A 49 -7.27 1.03 -8.82
N PHE A 50 -6.06 0.55 -8.60
CA PHE A 50 -4.95 1.40 -8.24
C PHE A 50 -3.75 1.18 -9.16
N LEU A 51 -3.03 2.27 -9.40
CA LEU A 51 -1.73 2.25 -10.05
C LEU A 51 -0.80 3.19 -9.28
N ILE A 52 0.17 2.65 -8.56
CA ILE A 52 1.14 3.43 -7.79
C ILE A 52 1.98 4.29 -8.75
N ASP A 53 2.07 5.60 -8.50
CA ASP A 53 2.97 6.47 -9.24
C ASP A 53 4.43 5.96 -9.11
N PRO A 54 5.11 5.62 -10.23
CA PRO A 54 6.49 5.12 -10.18
C PRO A 54 7.45 6.07 -9.48
N ARG A 55 7.18 7.38 -9.48
CA ARG A 55 8.01 8.38 -8.79
C ARG A 55 7.90 8.21 -7.27
N ASP A 56 6.69 8.02 -6.76
CA ASP A 56 6.46 7.79 -5.33
C ASP A 56 7.07 6.46 -4.89
N HIS A 57 6.99 5.44 -5.75
CA HIS A 57 7.63 4.15 -5.51
C HIS A 57 9.16 4.30 -5.41
N ILE A 58 9.81 4.92 -6.41
CA ILE A 58 11.27 5.11 -6.42
C ILE A 58 11.73 5.94 -5.23
N GLU A 59 10.98 6.98 -4.88
CA GLU A 59 11.30 7.83 -3.72
C GLU A 59 11.16 7.05 -2.40
N ALA A 60 10.10 6.26 -2.24
CA ALA A 60 9.92 5.40 -1.08
C ALA A 60 11.05 4.37 -0.92
N LEU A 61 11.48 3.74 -2.03
CA LEU A 61 12.63 2.83 -2.04
C LEU A 61 13.92 3.54 -1.60
N ARG A 62 14.20 4.74 -2.12
CA ARG A 62 15.39 5.53 -1.76
C ARG A 62 15.38 5.91 -0.27
N GLN A 63 14.24 6.37 0.24
CA GLN A 63 14.08 6.75 1.64
C GLN A 63 14.12 5.55 2.59
N ALA A 64 13.60 4.39 2.19
CA ALA A 64 13.70 3.17 2.97
C ALA A 64 15.17 2.76 3.09
N ARG A 65 15.87 2.68 1.96
CA ARG A 65 17.27 2.27 1.89
C ARG A 65 18.20 3.17 2.71
N SER A 66 18.01 4.49 2.66
CA SER A 66 18.83 5.44 3.43
C SER A 66 18.70 5.26 4.96
N ARG A 67 17.67 4.54 5.41
CA ARG A 67 17.37 4.24 6.82
C ARG A 67 17.61 2.77 7.17
N GLY A 68 18.18 1.98 6.25
CA GLY A 68 18.38 0.54 6.43
C GLY A 68 17.06 -0.26 6.51
N LEU A 69 16.03 0.22 5.82
CA LEU A 69 14.71 -0.40 5.69
C LEU A 69 14.46 -0.76 4.22
N ASP A 70 13.43 -1.57 3.99
CA ASP A 70 12.98 -2.00 2.67
C ASP A 70 11.49 -1.69 2.46
N VAL A 71 11.06 -1.71 1.21
CA VAL A 71 9.63 -1.88 0.88
C VAL A 71 9.31 -3.35 1.12
N VAL A 72 8.40 -3.63 2.04
CA VAL A 72 8.00 -5.01 2.42
C VAL A 72 6.59 -5.36 1.95
N GLY A 73 5.92 -4.42 1.30
CA GLY A 73 4.57 -4.60 0.83
C GLY A 73 3.94 -3.34 0.27
N PHE A 74 2.71 -3.51 -0.18
CA PHE A 74 1.86 -2.47 -0.74
C PHE A 74 0.51 -2.49 -0.03
N TYR A 75 -0.20 -1.37 -0.08
CA TYR A 75 -1.59 -1.34 0.35
C TYR A 75 -2.44 -0.55 -0.61
N HIS A 76 -3.72 -0.90 -0.66
CA HIS A 76 -4.77 -0.13 -1.29
C HIS A 76 -6.07 -0.23 -0.50
N SER A 77 -7.08 0.56 -0.87
CA SER A 77 -8.37 0.56 -0.20
C SER A 77 -9.50 0.19 -1.13
N HIS A 78 -10.49 -0.55 -0.63
CA HIS A 78 -11.75 -0.82 -1.31
C HIS A 78 -12.88 0.04 -0.72
N PRO A 79 -13.18 1.22 -1.29
CA PRO A 79 -14.13 2.17 -0.71
C PRO A 79 -15.60 1.68 -0.77
N HIS A 80 -15.91 0.74 -1.66
CA HIS A 80 -17.28 0.31 -1.96
C HIS A 80 -17.49 -1.21 -1.85
N SER A 81 -16.48 -1.96 -1.41
CA SER A 81 -16.53 -3.41 -1.32
C SER A 81 -15.77 -3.91 -0.10
N GLU A 82 -15.90 -5.21 0.19
CA GLU A 82 -15.13 -5.83 1.26
C GLU A 82 -13.62 -5.75 0.97
N ALA A 83 -12.83 -5.73 2.04
CA ALA A 83 -11.37 -5.79 2.01
C ALA A 83 -10.88 -7.21 1.69
N HIS A 84 -11.33 -7.74 0.55
CA HIS A 84 -10.93 -9.02 0.00
C HIS A 84 -10.29 -8.80 -1.38
N PRO A 85 -9.19 -9.51 -1.71
CA PRO A 85 -8.56 -9.39 -3.02
C PRO A 85 -9.55 -9.67 -4.16
N SER A 86 -9.63 -8.75 -5.12
CA SER A 86 -10.34 -8.95 -6.37
C SER A 86 -9.54 -9.88 -7.30
N PRO A 87 -10.16 -10.45 -8.35
CA PRO A 87 -9.42 -11.21 -9.36
C PRO A 87 -8.29 -10.40 -10.02
N SER A 88 -8.47 -9.09 -10.18
CA SER A 88 -7.43 -8.19 -10.70
C SER A 88 -6.26 -8.04 -9.72
N ASP A 89 -6.53 -7.88 -8.42
CA ASP A 89 -5.48 -7.81 -7.39
C ASP A 89 -4.62 -9.07 -7.38
N VAL A 90 -5.25 -10.25 -7.50
CA VAL A 90 -4.55 -11.54 -7.52
C VAL A 90 -3.71 -11.69 -8.80
N ALA A 91 -4.22 -11.24 -9.95
CA ALA A 91 -3.49 -11.31 -11.22
C ALA A 91 -2.30 -10.35 -11.29
N GLU A 92 -2.38 -9.20 -10.60
CA GLU A 92 -1.34 -8.17 -10.58
C GLU A 92 -0.35 -8.33 -9.41
N ALA A 93 -0.58 -9.27 -8.49
CA ALA A 93 0.35 -9.65 -7.43
C ALA A 93 1.48 -10.56 -7.97
N PHE A 94 2.40 -9.97 -8.74
CA PHE A 94 3.50 -10.70 -9.39
C PHE A 94 4.61 -11.18 -8.45
N ASP A 95 4.70 -10.62 -7.25
CA ASP A 95 5.79 -10.87 -6.30
C ASP A 95 5.25 -11.50 -5.01
N SER A 96 5.68 -12.73 -4.72
CA SER A 96 5.26 -13.49 -3.54
C SER A 96 5.90 -13.02 -2.24
N ASP A 97 6.97 -12.21 -2.30
CA ASP A 97 7.74 -11.80 -1.13
C ASP A 97 7.17 -10.54 -0.47
N HIS A 98 6.24 -9.86 -1.14
CA HIS A 98 5.59 -8.64 -0.66
C HIS A 98 4.21 -8.92 -0.07
N VAL A 99 3.88 -8.23 1.02
CA VAL A 99 2.51 -8.27 1.54
C VAL A 99 1.63 -7.26 0.83
N HIS A 100 0.43 -7.69 0.47
CA HIS A 100 -0.63 -6.85 -0.07
C HIS A 100 -1.70 -6.65 1.01
N LEU A 101 -1.80 -5.43 1.53
CA LEU A 101 -2.80 -5.04 2.54
C LEU A 101 -3.98 -4.34 1.88
N ILE A 102 -5.19 -4.81 2.13
CA ILE A 102 -6.42 -4.19 1.65
C ILE A 102 -7.19 -3.67 2.86
N VAL A 103 -7.68 -2.42 2.78
CA VAL A 103 -8.47 -1.76 3.84
C VAL A 103 -9.79 -1.18 3.36
#